data_AF-A0A087TGI7-F1
#
_entry.id   AF-A0A087TGI7-F1
#
_cell.length_a   1.000
_cell.length_b   1.000
_cell.length_c   1.000
_cell.angle_alpha   90.00
_cell.angle_beta   90.00
_cell.angle_gamma   90.00
#
_symmetry.space_group_name_H-M   'P 1'
#
loop_
_entity.id
_entity.type
_entity.pdbx_description
1 polymer ?
#
loop_
_entity_poly.entity_id
_entity_poly.type
_entity_poly.pdbx_seq_one_letter_code
_entity_poly.pdbx_strand_id
1 'polypeptide(L)'
;MGGKLFIFLCFAACYQLSRAEDDCFWHYRPFGIIQSDTLGSCWLIDVPVNRFARIQINSIENSRDCSVTLDIIIPKTEETYSYCNDVQTKRIVTSLGKVFIKFSRKAYPGYRSHVHLNYTIEDILCLRDDIFRCSRHSCILASQVCDGELNCEDGLDEFGCEKE
;
A
#
# COMPACT_ATOMS: atom_id res chain seq x y z
N MET A 1 16.22 11.09 60.00
CA MET A 1 17.69 11.28 59.89
C MET A 1 18.24 9.98 59.31
N GLY A 2 18.80 9.87 58.12
CA GLY A 2 19.16 10.80 57.06
C GLY A 2 19.40 9.98 55.78
N GLY A 3 19.26 10.60 54.62
CA GLY A 3 19.57 9.96 53.34
C GLY A 3 21.06 9.92 53.02
N LYS A 4 21.42 9.15 52.00
CA LYS A 4 22.42 9.51 50.99
C LYS A 4 22.31 8.64 49.72
N LEU A 5 22.30 9.35 48.61
CA LEU A 5 22.35 9.00 47.18
C LEU A 5 23.72 8.43 46.77
N PHE A 6 23.79 7.86 45.54
CA PHE A 6 24.94 7.62 44.62
C PHE A 6 25.21 6.13 44.33
N ILE A 7 25.46 5.62 43.11
CA ILE A 7 25.78 6.15 41.76
C ILE A 7 25.36 5.09 40.72
N PHE A 8 24.73 5.53 39.62
CA PHE A 8 24.68 4.78 38.36
C PHE A 8 26.10 4.64 37.81
N LEU A 9 26.53 3.43 37.45
CA LEU A 9 27.36 3.10 36.28
C LEU A 9 27.95 1.70 36.46
N CYS A 10 27.57 0.77 35.59
CA CYS A 10 28.49 -0.28 35.17
C CYS A 10 28.53 -0.27 33.64
N PHE A 11 29.66 0.21 33.12
CA PHE A 11 30.04 0.15 31.73
C PHE A 11 30.40 -1.29 31.33
N ALA A 12 30.13 -1.59 30.05
CA ALA A 12 30.79 -2.59 29.21
C ALA A 12 30.57 -4.09 29.53
N ALA A 13 29.54 -4.65 28.90
CA ALA A 13 29.70 -5.90 28.14
C ALA A 13 29.12 -5.67 26.73
N CYS A 14 30.03 -5.45 25.77
CA CYS A 14 29.78 -5.70 24.36
C CYS A 14 29.48 -7.21 24.18
N TYR A 15 28.83 -7.60 23.07
CA TYR A 15 28.38 -8.95 22.69
C TYR A 15 26.95 -9.35 23.05
N GLN A 16 25.98 -8.85 22.27
CA GLN A 16 25.37 -9.68 21.22
C GLN A 16 24.72 -8.76 20.16
N LEU A 17 25.28 -8.80 18.94
CA LEU A 17 24.50 -8.51 17.75
C LEU A 17 23.45 -9.61 17.62
N SER A 18 22.17 -9.27 17.65
CA SER A 18 21.12 -10.08 17.04
C SER A 18 20.05 -9.20 16.39
N ARG A 19 20.31 -8.94 15.10
CA ARG A 19 19.34 -9.02 14.00
C ARG A 19 18.21 -7.98 14.00
N ALA A 20 18.42 -6.93 13.20
CA ALA A 20 17.34 -6.18 12.58
C ALA A 20 16.60 -7.08 11.56
N GLU A 21 15.72 -7.94 12.06
CA GLU A 21 14.68 -8.63 11.30
C GLU A 21 13.37 -8.18 11.96
N ASP A 22 12.80 -7.07 11.49
CA ASP A 22 11.37 -6.68 11.61
C ASP A 22 11.13 -5.17 11.64
N ASP A 23 12.17 -4.33 11.67
CA ASP A 23 11.97 -2.88 11.57
C ASP A 23 11.79 -2.48 10.09
N CYS A 24 10.57 -2.69 9.59
CA CYS A 24 10.14 -2.19 8.30
C CYS A 24 10.15 -0.66 8.30
N PHE A 25 11.04 -0.04 7.53
CA PHE A 25 10.90 1.38 7.22
C PHE A 25 9.81 1.56 6.14
N TRP A 26 8.66 2.06 6.55
CA TRP A 26 7.48 2.17 5.69
C TRP A 26 7.59 3.34 4.72
N HIS A 27 7.73 3.04 3.43
CA HIS A 27 7.71 4.07 2.40
C HIS A 27 6.27 4.44 2.03
N TYR A 28 5.91 5.70 2.22
CA TYR A 28 4.64 6.24 1.71
C TYR A 28 4.71 6.37 0.18
N ARG A 29 3.73 5.80 -0.50
CA ARG A 29 3.57 5.92 -1.96
C ARG A 29 2.14 6.38 -2.23
N PRO A 30 1.92 7.59 -2.75
CA PRO A 30 0.58 8.09 -3.05
C PRO A 30 0.02 7.54 -4.37
N PHE A 31 0.89 7.14 -5.32
CA PHE A 31 0.47 6.58 -6.61
C PHE A 31 1.47 5.57 -7.15
N GLY A 32 0.96 4.62 -7.94
CA GLY A 32 1.70 3.99 -9.03
C GLY A 32 2.78 2.99 -8.60
N ILE A 33 2.61 1.76 -9.08
CA ILE A 33 3.63 0.72 -9.24
C ILE A 33 4.62 0.56 -8.07
N ILE A 34 4.46 -0.55 -7.33
CA ILE A 34 5.45 -0.95 -6.34
C ILE A 34 6.42 -1.94 -6.98
N GLN A 35 7.70 -1.56 -6.95
CA GLN A 35 8.84 -2.35 -7.41
C GLN A 35 9.99 -2.26 -6.41
N SER A 36 10.69 -3.37 -6.20
CA SER A 36 11.93 -3.41 -5.42
C SER A 36 12.84 -4.52 -5.92
N ASP A 37 14.14 -4.20 -5.95
CA ASP A 37 15.24 -5.09 -6.32
C ASP A 37 16.17 -5.37 -5.11
N THR A 38 15.73 -4.98 -3.90
CA THR A 38 16.53 -5.05 -2.66
C THR A 38 16.25 -6.34 -1.86
N LEU A 39 16.99 -6.56 -0.76
CA LEU A 39 16.80 -7.72 0.13
C LEU A 39 15.44 -7.74 0.85
N GLY A 40 14.73 -6.61 0.87
CA GLY A 40 13.39 -6.49 1.44
C GLY A 40 12.94 -5.03 1.41
N SER A 41 11.65 -4.80 1.27
CA SER A 41 11.08 -3.45 1.20
C SER A 41 9.67 -3.44 1.75
N CYS A 42 9.29 -2.34 2.41
CA CYS A 42 7.98 -2.20 3.02
C CYS A 42 7.32 -0.90 2.54
N TRP A 43 6.03 -0.98 2.19
CA TRP A 43 5.25 0.16 1.69
C TRP A 43 3.94 0.30 2.45
N LEU A 44 3.55 1.55 2.67
CA LEU A 44 2.27 1.91 3.26
C LEU A 44 1.43 2.64 2.22
N ILE A 45 0.24 2.10 1.95
CA ILE A 45 -0.82 2.79 1.22
C ILE A 45 -1.83 3.29 2.26
N ASP A 46 -1.93 4.60 2.43
CA ASP A 46 -2.96 5.21 3.27
C ASP A 46 -4.16 5.58 2.38
N VAL A 47 -5.30 4.95 2.63
CA VAL A 47 -6.50 5.10 1.81
C VAL A 47 -7.38 6.17 2.43
N PRO A 48 -7.65 7.29 1.72
CA PRO A 48 -8.52 8.34 2.23
C PRO A 48 -9.94 7.85 2.53
N VAL A 49 -10.64 8.60 3.39
CA VAL A 49 -12.08 8.37 3.61
C VAL A 49 -12.85 8.44 2.29
N ASN A 50 -13.92 7.66 2.20
CA ASN A 50 -14.76 7.54 0.99
C ASN A 50 -14.03 7.04 -0.27
N ARG A 51 -12.81 6.50 -0.13
CA ARG A 51 -12.09 5.86 -1.23
C ARG A 51 -11.73 4.41 -0.88
N PHE A 52 -11.38 3.63 -1.88
CA PHE A 52 -10.86 2.29 -1.71
C PHE A 52 -9.60 2.08 -2.56
N ALA A 53 -8.64 1.34 -2.01
CA ALA A 53 -7.52 0.83 -2.79
C ALA A 53 -7.91 -0.47 -3.48
N ARG A 54 -7.58 -0.58 -4.77
CA ARG A 54 -7.58 -1.83 -5.53
C ARG A 54 -6.14 -2.17 -5.87
N ILE A 55 -5.60 -3.20 -5.25
CA ILE A 55 -4.25 -3.71 -5.48
C ILE A 55 -4.35 -4.91 -6.40
N GLN A 56 -3.63 -4.87 -7.52
CA GLN A 56 -3.51 -6.00 -8.44
C GLN A 56 -2.05 -6.48 -8.44
N ILE A 57 -1.89 -7.78 -8.26
CA ILE A 57 -0.60 -8.44 -8.20
C ILE A 57 -0.26 -8.88 -9.62
N ASN A 58 0.68 -8.19 -10.26
CA ASN A 58 1.02 -8.41 -11.67
C ASN A 58 1.94 -9.62 -11.82
N SER A 59 3.05 -9.62 -11.08
CA SER A 59 4.01 -10.71 -11.09
C SER A 59 4.78 -10.80 -9.78
N ILE A 60 4.92 -12.03 -9.30
CA ILE A 60 5.79 -12.38 -8.17
C ILE A 60 6.80 -13.39 -8.68
N GLU A 61 8.06 -13.23 -8.27
CA GLU A 61 9.07 -14.24 -8.60
C GLU A 61 8.71 -15.59 -7.97
N ASN A 62 8.67 -16.64 -8.79
CA ASN A 62 8.27 -17.97 -8.34
C ASN A 62 9.42 -18.64 -7.58
N SER A 63 9.37 -18.58 -6.25
CA SER A 63 10.35 -19.24 -5.40
C SER A 63 9.79 -20.57 -4.89
N ARG A 64 10.33 -21.69 -5.36
CA ARG A 64 9.92 -23.03 -4.87
C ARG A 64 10.14 -23.19 -3.36
N ASP A 65 11.16 -22.53 -2.83
CA ASP A 65 11.54 -22.58 -1.42
C ASP A 65 10.99 -21.38 -0.62
N CYS A 66 10.11 -20.56 -1.22
CA CYS A 66 9.58 -19.31 -0.66
C CYS A 66 10.68 -18.43 -0.04
N SER A 67 11.83 -18.37 -0.73
CA SER A 67 12.94 -17.47 -0.43
C SER A 67 12.58 -16.02 -0.72
N VAL A 68 11.49 -15.80 -1.46
CA VAL A 68 10.87 -14.51 -1.72
C VAL A 68 9.43 -14.60 -1.22
N THR A 69 9.00 -13.65 -0.40
CA THR A 69 7.62 -13.52 0.07
C THR A 69 7.11 -12.10 -0.12
N LEU A 70 5.83 -11.99 -0.44
CA LEU A 70 5.08 -10.75 -0.48
C LEU A 70 3.88 -10.89 0.45
N ASP A 71 3.83 -10.05 1.47
CA ASP A 71 2.74 -10.03 2.44
C ASP A 71 1.95 -8.72 2.26
N ILE A 72 0.63 -8.85 2.13
CA ILE A 72 -0.31 -7.73 2.10
C ILE A 72 -1.17 -7.83 3.35
N ILE A 73 -1.06 -6.85 4.22
CA ILE A 73 -1.69 -6.83 5.54
C ILE A 73 -2.71 -5.68 5.57
N ILE A 74 -3.95 -6.00 5.93
CA ILE A 74 -5.06 -5.06 6.07
C ILE A 74 -5.53 -5.10 7.53
N PRO A 75 -5.04 -4.19 8.40
CA PRO A 75 -5.34 -4.24 9.82
C PRO A 75 -6.83 -4.05 10.14
N LYS A 76 -7.54 -3.27 9.33
CA LYS A 76 -8.97 -2.97 9.53
C LYS A 76 -9.85 -4.22 9.45
N THR A 77 -9.49 -5.18 8.61
CA THR A 77 -10.22 -6.45 8.41
C THR A 77 -9.52 -7.64 9.05
N GLU A 78 -8.37 -7.42 9.71
CA GLU A 78 -7.49 -8.48 10.24
C GLU A 78 -7.04 -9.50 9.18
N GLU A 79 -7.02 -9.10 7.90
CA GLU A 79 -6.64 -9.98 6.80
C GLU A 79 -5.15 -9.85 6.49
N THR A 80 -4.49 -10.99 6.25
CA THR A 80 -3.13 -11.05 5.73
C THR A 80 -3.07 -12.01 4.55
N TYR A 81 -2.60 -11.53 3.40
CA TYR A 81 -2.41 -12.31 2.19
C TYR A 81 -0.91 -12.50 1.95
N SER A 82 -0.44 -13.74 2.01
CA SER A 82 0.98 -14.11 1.90
C SER A 82 1.25 -14.88 0.62
N TYR A 83 2.05 -14.27 -0.26
CA TYR A 83 2.38 -14.78 -1.57
C TYR A 83 3.85 -15.20 -1.67
N CYS A 84 4.14 -16.38 -2.21
CA CYS A 84 5.51 -16.79 -2.56
C CYS A 84 5.66 -17.51 -3.91
N ASN A 85 4.54 -17.80 -4.57
CA ASN A 85 4.50 -18.36 -5.93
C ASN A 85 3.25 -17.89 -6.69
N ASP A 86 3.25 -18.14 -8.00
CA ASP A 86 2.23 -17.63 -8.94
C ASP A 86 0.91 -18.44 -8.94
N VAL A 87 0.82 -19.49 -8.11
CA VAL A 87 -0.30 -20.45 -8.06
C VAL A 87 -1.48 -19.94 -7.22
N GLN A 88 -1.29 -18.85 -6.48
CA GLN A 88 -2.32 -18.34 -5.57
C GLN A 88 -3.48 -17.67 -6.30
N THR A 89 -4.71 -17.96 -5.85
CA THR A 89 -5.96 -17.60 -6.57
C THR A 89 -6.38 -16.15 -6.38
N LYS A 90 -5.99 -15.49 -5.30
CA LYS A 90 -6.39 -14.11 -5.00
C LYS A 90 -5.36 -13.11 -5.50
N ARG A 91 -5.47 -12.69 -6.77
CA ARG A 91 -4.57 -11.70 -7.39
C ARG A 91 -5.03 -10.24 -7.26
N ILE A 92 -6.25 -10.02 -6.78
CA ILE A 92 -6.82 -8.69 -6.55
C ILE A 92 -7.21 -8.61 -5.08
N VAL A 93 -6.73 -7.56 -4.41
CA VAL A 93 -6.99 -7.24 -3.02
C VAL A 93 -7.58 -5.84 -2.94
N THR A 94 -8.68 -5.66 -2.21
CA THR A 94 -9.34 -4.37 -2.01
C THR A 94 -9.33 -3.97 -0.55
N SER A 95 -9.20 -2.67 -0.26
CA SER A 95 -9.20 -2.14 1.11
C SER A 95 -9.82 -0.74 1.19
N LEU A 96 -10.57 -0.48 2.26
CA LEU A 96 -11.14 0.83 2.62
C LEU A 96 -10.28 1.59 3.63
N GLY A 97 -9.05 1.15 3.87
CA GLY A 97 -8.16 1.73 4.87
C GLY A 97 -6.71 1.35 4.61
N LYS A 98 -5.85 1.58 5.61
CA LYS A 98 -4.41 1.34 5.50
C LYS A 98 -4.09 -0.07 5.02
N VAL A 99 -3.18 -0.14 4.05
CA VAL A 99 -2.62 -1.39 3.54
C VAL A 99 -1.11 -1.36 3.71
N PHE A 100 -0.59 -2.40 4.35
CA PHE A 100 0.84 -2.59 4.57
C PHE A 100 1.32 -3.69 3.63
N ILE A 101 2.34 -3.39 2.84
CA ILE A 101 2.93 -4.34 1.89
C ILE A 101 4.38 -4.60 2.32
N LYS A 102 4.70 -5.86 2.62
CA LYS A 102 6.06 -6.28 3.00
C LYS A 102 6.59 -7.26 1.96
N PHE A 103 7.65 -6.87 1.28
CA PHE A 103 8.43 -7.77 0.43
C PHE A 103 9.66 -8.22 1.20
N SER A 104 9.84 -9.53 1.34
CA SER A 104 10.98 -10.12 2.04
C SER A 104 11.71 -11.08 1.14
N ARG A 105 13.04 -11.01 1.14
CA ARG A 105 13.90 -11.91 0.37
C ARG A 105 15.02 -12.49 1.24
N LYS A 106 15.26 -13.79 1.13
CA LYS A 106 16.45 -14.44 1.69
C LYS A 106 17.68 -14.11 0.84
N ALA A 107 18.75 -13.65 1.49
CA ALA A 107 19.98 -13.24 0.84
C ALA A 107 20.74 -14.44 0.25
N TYR A 108 20.46 -14.78 -1.01
CA TYR A 108 21.28 -15.69 -1.81
C TYR A 108 22.07 -14.90 -2.85
N PRO A 109 23.42 -15.08 -2.92
CA PRO A 109 24.25 -14.41 -3.91
C PRO A 109 23.89 -14.87 -5.33
N GLY A 110 23.73 -13.91 -6.25
CA GLY A 110 23.51 -14.18 -7.68
C GLY A 110 22.05 -14.21 -8.17
N TYR A 111 21.06 -14.18 -7.28
CA TYR A 111 19.65 -14.06 -7.68
C TYR A 111 19.23 -12.59 -7.73
N ARG A 112 18.35 -12.18 -8.65
CA ARG A 112 17.67 -10.87 -8.60
C ARG A 112 16.18 -11.12 -8.48
N SER A 113 15.56 -10.54 -7.47
CA SER A 113 14.15 -10.76 -7.19
C SER A 113 13.43 -9.46 -7.38
N HIS A 114 12.30 -9.56 -8.06
CA HIS A 114 11.49 -8.43 -8.44
C HIS A 114 10.06 -8.73 -8.03
N VAL A 115 9.45 -7.78 -7.32
CA VAL A 115 8.00 -7.74 -7.14
C VAL A 115 7.44 -6.65 -8.03
N HIS A 116 6.34 -6.96 -8.72
CA HIS A 116 5.61 -5.97 -9.49
C HIS A 116 4.13 -6.07 -9.15
N LEU A 117 3.59 -5.01 -8.57
CA LEU A 117 2.17 -4.82 -8.36
C LEU A 117 1.77 -3.40 -8.75
N ASN A 118 0.56 -3.24 -9.22
CA ASN A 118 -0.09 -1.96 -9.42
C ASN A 118 -1.18 -1.78 -8.36
N TYR A 119 -1.46 -0.53 -8.01
CA TYR A 119 -2.66 -0.22 -7.24
C TYR A 119 -3.26 1.09 -7.72
N THR A 120 -4.58 1.17 -7.60
CA THR A 120 -5.38 2.38 -7.83
C THR A 120 -6.10 2.74 -6.53
N ILE A 121 -6.32 4.04 -6.31
CA ILE A 121 -7.23 4.53 -5.27
C ILE A 121 -8.42 5.11 -6.02
N GLU A 122 -9.58 4.52 -5.81
CA GLU A 122 -10.83 4.85 -6.52
C GLU A 122 -11.84 5.43 -5.51
N ASP A 123 -12.69 6.35 -5.97
CA ASP A 123 -13.80 6.85 -5.17
C ASP A 123 -14.87 5.77 -4.99
N ILE A 124 -15.42 5.61 -3.77
CA ILE A 124 -16.52 4.66 -3.52
C ILE A 124 -17.75 5.04 -4.35
N LEU A 125 -17.95 6.33 -4.66
CA LEU A 125 -19.03 6.78 -5.53
C LEU A 125 -18.98 6.13 -6.92
N CYS A 126 -17.79 5.77 -7.42
CA CYS A 126 -17.62 5.10 -8.71
C CYS A 126 -18.25 3.69 -8.82
N LEU A 127 -18.78 3.17 -7.72
CA LEU A 127 -19.49 1.89 -7.65
C LEU A 127 -21.01 2.04 -7.84
N ARG A 128 -21.53 3.27 -7.90
CA ARG A 128 -22.96 3.54 -8.13
C ARG A 128 -23.29 3.60 -9.62
N ASP A 129 -24.57 3.44 -9.95
CA ASP A 129 -25.06 3.41 -11.34
C ASP A 129 -25.35 4.82 -11.90
N ASP A 130 -25.67 5.80 -11.03
CA ASP A 130 -26.09 7.17 -11.35
C ASP A 130 -24.94 8.19 -11.27
N ILE A 131 -23.78 7.84 -11.84
CA ILE A 131 -22.55 8.62 -11.69
C ILE A 131 -21.95 9.04 -13.03
N PHE A 132 -21.21 10.15 -12.97
CA PHE A 132 -20.33 10.60 -14.02
C PHE A 132 -18.86 10.34 -13.63
N ARG A 133 -18.07 9.80 -14.56
CA ARG A 133 -16.65 9.48 -14.34
C ARG A 133 -15.79 10.67 -14.74
N CYS A 134 -15.21 11.33 -13.75
CA CYS A 134 -14.14 12.31 -13.94
C CYS A 134 -12.84 11.60 -14.36
N SER A 135 -11.77 12.37 -14.62
CA SER A 135 -10.46 11.74 -14.81
C SER A 135 -9.87 11.16 -13.51
N ARG A 136 -8.84 10.31 -13.68
CA ARG A 136 -8.00 9.76 -12.60
C ARG A 136 -8.74 9.00 -11.48
N HIS A 137 -9.82 8.29 -11.83
CA HIS A 137 -10.56 7.38 -10.94
C HIS A 137 -11.42 8.07 -9.87
N SER A 138 -11.85 9.31 -10.12
CA SER A 138 -12.87 10.00 -9.34
C SER A 138 -14.22 9.97 -10.05
N CYS A 139 -15.31 10.00 -9.28
CA CYS A 139 -16.67 10.01 -9.82
C CYS A 139 -17.54 10.96 -9.00
N ILE A 140 -18.50 11.58 -9.67
CA ILE A 140 -19.49 12.49 -9.11
C ILE A 140 -20.89 11.98 -9.46
N LEU A 141 -21.94 12.54 -8.86
CA LEU A 141 -23.31 12.20 -9.24
C LEU A 141 -23.62 12.75 -10.65
N ALA A 142 -24.44 12.04 -11.42
CA ALA A 142 -24.85 12.51 -12.74
C ALA A 142 -25.61 13.85 -12.69
N SER A 143 -26.25 14.17 -11.55
CA SER A 143 -26.90 15.46 -11.31
C SER A 143 -25.93 16.64 -11.15
N GLN A 144 -24.63 16.35 -11.00
CA GLN A 144 -23.57 17.34 -10.83
C GLN A 144 -22.84 17.64 -12.15
N VAL A 145 -23.38 17.19 -13.28
CA VAL A 145 -22.83 17.48 -14.62
C VAL A 145 -23.60 18.67 -15.18
N CYS A 146 -22.86 19.68 -15.65
CA CYS A 146 -23.43 20.95 -16.13
C CYS A 146 -24.28 21.66 -15.08
N ASP A 147 -23.91 21.56 -13.79
CA ASP A 147 -24.63 22.22 -12.70
C ASP A 147 -24.05 23.61 -12.37
N GLY A 148 -22.95 23.99 -13.04
CA GLY A 148 -22.25 25.25 -12.86
C GLY A 148 -21.19 25.24 -11.76
N GLU A 149 -20.99 24.11 -11.07
CA GLU A 149 -19.93 23.90 -10.10
C GLU A 149 -18.86 22.94 -10.65
N LEU A 150 -17.59 23.18 -10.34
CA LEU A 150 -16.51 22.26 -10.71
C LEU A 150 -16.42 21.14 -9.68
N ASN A 151 -17.11 20.04 -9.95
CA ASN A 151 -17.12 18.85 -9.10
C ASN A 151 -16.00 17.86 -9.46
N CYS A 152 -15.60 17.79 -10.74
CA CYS A 152 -14.38 17.07 -11.12
C CYS A 152 -13.12 17.92 -10.85
N GLU A 153 -12.02 17.30 -10.41
CA GLU A 153 -10.73 17.99 -10.21
C GLU A 153 -10.19 18.66 -11.50
N ASP A 154 -10.57 18.12 -12.66
CA ASP A 154 -10.19 18.63 -13.98
C ASP A 154 -11.31 19.44 -14.68
N GLY A 155 -12.47 19.60 -14.03
CA GLY A 155 -13.61 20.35 -14.55
C GLY A 155 -14.29 19.74 -15.77
N LEU A 156 -14.07 18.45 -16.04
CA LEU A 156 -14.67 17.76 -17.20
C LEU A 156 -16.21 17.70 -17.13
N ASP A 157 -16.77 17.74 -15.93
CA ASP A 157 -18.21 17.80 -15.67
C ASP A 157 -18.88 19.05 -16.22
N GLU A 158 -18.12 20.13 -16.40
CA GLU A 158 -18.62 21.41 -16.92
C GLU A 158 -18.18 21.68 -18.38
N PHE A 159 -17.58 20.69 -19.04
CA PHE A 159 -17.10 20.82 -20.40
C PHE A 159 -18.17 20.42 -21.43
N GLY A 160 -18.44 21.31 -22.39
CA GLY A 160 -19.37 21.02 -23.49
C GLY A 160 -20.85 21.18 -23.14
N CYS A 161 -21.17 21.78 -22.00
CA CYS A 161 -22.53 22.16 -21.62
C CYS A 161 -23.04 23.26 -22.57
N GLU A 162 -24.21 23.04 -23.17
CA GLU A 162 -24.92 24.10 -23.89
C GLU A 162 -25.42 25.11 -22.85
N LYS A 163 -24.88 26.32 -22.88
CA LYS A 163 -25.43 27.44 -22.11
C LYS A 163 -26.67 27.92 -22.88
N GLU A 164 -27.85 27.71 -22.31
CA GLU A 164 -29.07 28.39 -22.77
C GLU A 164 -28.94 29.92 -22.64
#